data_AF-R5QC12-F1
#
_entry.id   AF-R5QC12-F1
#
_cell.length_a   1.000
_cell.length_b   1.000
_cell.length_c   1.000
_cell.angle_alpha   90.00
_cell.angle_beta   90.00
_cell.angle_gamma   90.00
#
_symmetry.space_group_name_H-M   'P 1'
#
loop_
_entity.id
_entity.type
_entity.pdbx_description
1 polymer ?
#
loop_
_entity_poly.entity_id
_entity_poly.type
_entity_poly.pdbx_seq_one_letter_code
_entity_poly.pdbx_strand_id
1 'polypeptide(L)'
;MTAFSFVMMQFEVFEQWVSVAGRLSGFFQYPNTYALFMLICLILVMWRFDYKKIDWLDIVYGVAAVFGIIMSGSRTVFVLTAVAVIWVFAAKSSGKKVIISVLAAGAVVAVILAVAAGSAGILERFTNISFGASTFLGRILYVQDALPLILKHPFGLGYYGYYFIQQSVQTGVYTVVNAHNELIQILLDAGVIPAVFMGAAVLRSVFTKRTQSRNRIVLSIMILHSLFDYDFQFLAMGFVLILFLDMRNIKTQKVPVLTGTVVGLTGAAAAALSIMCGVSDVCYTSGNYKAAEKVYSGNTMAQLALLTKADKAEEMKAIAEKVIVDNQSVSLPYSALAQAAFADGDVEQFTEYKLKAIELAPYQYEEYENYLEVLVYCNDLYHQMGDKDGVRFCVEKAEEIPKMLEQVKENTSALGWKIVDRPQVTLSHENLEIIEDMRRRMDE
;
A
#
# COMPACT_ATOMS: atom_id res chain seq x y z
N MET A 1 -3.88 -21.47 -15.58
CA MET A 1 -3.41 -20.58 -14.50
C MET A 1 -3.63 -21.21 -13.14
N THR A 2 -4.86 -21.26 -12.62
CA THR A 2 -5.18 -21.76 -11.27
C THR A 2 -4.58 -23.11 -10.90
N ALA A 3 -4.81 -24.15 -11.71
CA ALA A 3 -4.28 -25.49 -11.44
C ALA A 3 -2.75 -25.49 -11.42
N PHE A 4 -2.13 -24.80 -12.39
CA PHE A 4 -0.68 -24.68 -12.47
C PHE A 4 -0.10 -23.94 -11.26
N SER A 5 -0.70 -22.82 -10.86
CA SER A 5 -0.30 -22.05 -9.67
C SER A 5 -0.46 -22.88 -8.40
N PHE A 6 -1.53 -23.66 -8.25
CA PHE A 6 -1.71 -24.53 -7.09
C PHE A 6 -0.66 -25.65 -7.02
N VAL A 7 -0.33 -26.26 -8.16
CA VAL A 7 0.73 -27.28 -8.23
C VAL A 7 2.09 -26.67 -7.88
N MET A 8 2.42 -25.51 -8.45
CA MET A 8 3.67 -24.80 -8.14
C MET A 8 3.76 -24.39 -6.66
N MET A 9 2.64 -24.03 -6.05
CA MET A 9 2.57 -23.71 -4.62
C MET A 9 2.98 -24.88 -3.71
N GLN A 10 2.97 -26.13 -4.19
CA GLN A 10 3.41 -27.29 -3.42
C GLN A 10 4.94 -27.44 -3.35
N PHE A 11 5.69 -26.61 -4.09
CA PHE A 11 7.15 -26.63 -4.13
C PHE A 11 7.70 -25.34 -3.55
N GLU A 12 8.53 -25.43 -2.50
CA GLU A 12 9.10 -24.27 -1.79
C GLU A 12 9.74 -23.24 -2.71
N VAL A 13 10.44 -23.69 -3.76
CA VAL A 13 11.12 -22.81 -4.74
C VAL A 13 10.14 -21.90 -5.47
N PHE A 14 8.94 -22.40 -5.75
CA PHE A 14 7.92 -21.69 -6.54
C PHE A 14 6.83 -21.04 -5.68
N GLU A 15 6.69 -21.45 -4.41
CA GLU A 15 5.63 -20.99 -3.51
C GLU A 15 5.53 -19.47 -3.43
N GLN A 16 6.65 -18.78 -3.26
CA GLN A 16 6.74 -17.31 -3.16
C GLN A 16 6.26 -16.57 -4.42
N TRP A 17 6.22 -17.23 -5.58
CA TRP A 17 5.83 -16.61 -6.86
C TRP A 17 4.33 -16.70 -7.14
N VAL A 18 3.63 -17.63 -6.49
CA VAL A 18 2.21 -17.92 -6.74
C VAL A 18 1.33 -17.94 -5.50
N SER A 19 1.92 -17.67 -4.34
CA SER A 19 1.20 -17.55 -3.09
C SER A 19 1.78 -16.44 -2.22
N VAL A 20 0.92 -15.90 -1.34
CA VAL A 20 1.33 -14.94 -0.31
C VAL A 20 0.76 -15.40 1.01
N ALA A 21 1.62 -15.66 1.99
CA ALA A 21 1.24 -16.20 3.30
C ALA A 21 0.37 -17.48 3.18
N GLY A 22 0.74 -18.40 2.27
CA GLY A 22 0.00 -19.64 1.99
C GLY A 22 -1.38 -19.44 1.34
N ARG A 23 -1.64 -18.27 0.75
CA ARG A 23 -2.87 -17.98 -0.01
C ARG A 23 -2.57 -17.99 -1.50
N LEU A 24 -3.38 -18.66 -2.30
CA LEU A 24 -3.19 -18.70 -3.75
C LEU A 24 -3.37 -17.29 -4.34
N SER A 25 -2.33 -16.76 -4.98
CA SER A 25 -2.34 -15.46 -5.67
C SER A 25 -2.16 -15.56 -7.18
N GLY A 26 -1.89 -16.76 -7.69
CA GLY A 26 -1.61 -16.96 -9.11
C GLY A 26 -0.45 -16.07 -9.58
N PHE A 27 -0.49 -15.60 -10.83
CA PHE A 27 0.52 -14.67 -11.35
C PHE A 27 0.24 -13.20 -11.01
N PHE A 28 -0.80 -12.91 -10.23
CA PHE A 28 -1.12 -11.54 -9.81
C PHE A 28 -0.32 -11.11 -8.58
N GLN A 29 0.40 -12.04 -7.93
CA GLN A 29 1.20 -11.80 -6.71
C GLN A 29 0.41 -11.22 -5.52
N TYR A 30 -0.90 -10.97 -5.68
CA TYR A 30 -1.79 -10.52 -4.62
C TYR A 30 -3.10 -11.34 -4.62
N PRO A 31 -3.38 -12.08 -3.52
CA PRO A 31 -4.53 -13.00 -3.47
C PRO A 31 -5.89 -12.36 -3.73
N ASN A 32 -6.12 -11.12 -3.29
CA ASN A 32 -7.44 -10.49 -3.42
C ASN A 32 -7.74 -10.10 -4.86
N THR A 33 -6.77 -9.53 -5.57
CA THR A 33 -6.91 -9.20 -7.00
C THR A 33 -7.03 -10.46 -7.86
N TYR A 34 -6.26 -11.51 -7.55
CA TYR A 34 -6.45 -12.82 -8.17
C TYR A 34 -7.88 -13.35 -7.98
N ALA A 35 -8.41 -13.27 -6.75
CA ALA A 35 -9.76 -13.71 -6.45
C ALA A 35 -10.82 -12.91 -7.23
N LEU A 36 -10.67 -11.59 -7.32
CA LEU A 36 -11.55 -10.74 -8.12
C LEU A 36 -11.53 -11.15 -9.59
N PHE A 37 -10.34 -11.38 -10.17
CA PHE A 37 -10.22 -11.88 -11.54
C PHE A 37 -10.95 -13.22 -11.71
N MET A 38 -10.79 -14.14 -10.77
CA MET A 38 -11.48 -15.44 -10.79
C MET A 38 -12.99 -15.31 -10.67
N LEU A 39 -13.49 -14.34 -9.89
CA LEU A 39 -14.93 -14.02 -9.82
C LEU A 39 -15.45 -13.46 -11.15
N ILE A 40 -14.68 -12.61 -11.83
CA ILE A 40 -15.04 -12.14 -13.18
C ILE A 40 -15.13 -13.33 -14.14
N CYS A 41 -14.13 -14.23 -14.13
CA CYS A 41 -14.17 -15.46 -14.93
C CYS A 41 -15.40 -16.33 -14.60
N LEU A 42 -15.74 -16.48 -13.32
CA LEU A 42 -16.92 -17.22 -12.88
C LEU A 42 -18.21 -16.60 -13.44
N ILE A 43 -18.38 -15.27 -13.36
CA ILE A 43 -19.55 -14.58 -13.91
C ILE A 43 -19.67 -14.82 -15.42
N LEU A 44 -18.56 -14.77 -16.16
CA LEU A 44 -18.53 -15.02 -17.60
C LEU A 44 -18.97 -16.45 -17.93
N VAL A 45 -18.42 -17.45 -17.22
CA VAL A 45 -18.76 -18.87 -17.40
C VAL A 45 -20.21 -19.14 -17.02
N MET A 46 -20.71 -18.57 -15.92
CA MET A 46 -22.11 -18.66 -15.52
C MET A 46 -23.05 -18.13 -16.61
N TRP A 47 -22.64 -17.09 -17.34
CA TRP A 47 -23.41 -16.56 -18.46
C TRP A 47 -23.42 -17.48 -19.68
N ARG A 48 -22.39 -18.31 -19.86
CA ARG A 48 -22.30 -19.29 -20.96
C ARG A 48 -23.12 -20.56 -20.72
N PHE A 49 -23.37 -20.95 -19.47
CA PHE A 49 -24.14 -22.17 -19.18
C PHE A 49 -25.56 -22.13 -19.75
N ASP A 50 -25.82 -22.93 -20.78
CA ASP A 50 -27.16 -23.20 -21.29
C ASP A 50 -27.48 -24.68 -21.09
N TYR A 51 -28.69 -24.98 -20.60
CA TYR A 51 -29.12 -26.34 -20.29
C TYR A 51 -29.23 -27.22 -21.54
N LYS A 52 -29.35 -26.63 -22.73
CA LYS A 52 -29.45 -27.36 -24.00
C LYS A 52 -28.09 -27.69 -24.64
N LYS A 53 -27.03 -26.98 -24.28
CA LYS A 53 -25.69 -27.09 -24.89
C LYS A 53 -24.63 -26.80 -23.83
N ILE A 54 -24.38 -27.79 -22.98
CA ILE A 54 -23.34 -27.70 -21.96
C ILE A 54 -22.01 -28.07 -22.60
N ASP A 55 -21.09 -27.10 -22.65
CA ASP A 55 -19.69 -27.35 -22.96
C ASP A 55 -18.97 -27.83 -21.69
N TRP A 56 -18.29 -28.97 -21.77
CA TRP A 56 -17.54 -29.52 -20.64
C TRP A 56 -16.41 -28.59 -20.20
N LEU A 57 -15.84 -27.80 -21.13
CA LEU A 57 -14.82 -26.80 -20.79
C LEU A 57 -15.38 -25.72 -19.88
N ASP A 58 -16.65 -25.32 -20.05
CA ASP A 58 -17.28 -24.32 -19.19
C ASP A 58 -17.45 -24.86 -17.76
N ILE A 59 -17.71 -26.15 -17.59
CA ILE A 59 -17.72 -26.79 -16.26
C ILE A 59 -16.32 -26.72 -15.63
N VAL A 60 -15.28 -27.10 -16.38
CA VAL A 60 -13.89 -27.06 -15.90
C VAL A 60 -13.47 -25.65 -15.52
N TYR A 61 -13.79 -24.65 -16.34
CA TYR A 61 -13.50 -23.24 -16.03
C TYR A 61 -14.25 -22.77 -14.80
N GLY A 62 -15.52 -23.15 -14.64
CA GLY A 62 -16.31 -22.78 -13.46
C GLY A 62 -15.77 -23.41 -12.18
N VAL A 63 -15.42 -24.71 -12.21
CA VAL A 63 -14.81 -25.41 -11.08
C VAL A 63 -13.47 -24.78 -10.72
N ALA A 64 -12.63 -24.49 -11.71
CA ALA A 64 -11.36 -23.81 -11.50
C ALA A 64 -11.56 -22.39 -10.93
N ALA A 65 -12.60 -21.66 -11.37
CA ALA A 65 -12.94 -20.34 -10.88
C ALA A 65 -13.28 -20.36 -9.38
N VAL A 66 -14.19 -21.25 -9.00
CA VAL A 66 -14.63 -21.45 -7.60
C VAL A 66 -13.47 -21.91 -6.72
N PHE A 67 -12.70 -22.89 -7.19
CA PHE A 67 -11.51 -23.35 -6.50
C PHE A 67 -10.52 -22.22 -6.26
N GLY A 68 -10.21 -21.41 -7.28
CA GLY A 68 -9.30 -20.26 -7.13
C GLY A 68 -9.80 -19.21 -6.15
N ILE A 69 -11.10 -18.88 -6.17
CA ILE A 69 -11.71 -17.96 -5.19
C ILE A 69 -11.55 -18.49 -3.77
N ILE A 70 -11.85 -19.78 -3.55
CA ILE A 70 -11.75 -20.41 -2.24
C ILE A 70 -10.31 -20.44 -1.75
N MET A 71 -9.37 -20.89 -2.59
CA MET A 71 -7.94 -21.00 -2.24
C MET A 71 -7.22 -19.65 -2.09
N SER A 72 -7.78 -18.58 -2.65
CA SER A 72 -7.27 -17.23 -2.41
C SER A 72 -7.48 -16.75 -0.98
N GLY A 73 -8.45 -17.32 -0.25
CA GLY A 73 -8.84 -16.86 1.08
C GLY A 73 -9.39 -15.42 1.15
N SER A 74 -9.76 -14.81 0.01
CA SER A 74 -10.31 -13.44 -0.01
C SER A 74 -11.75 -13.41 0.52
N ARG A 75 -11.94 -12.89 1.74
CA ARG A 75 -13.25 -12.77 2.39
C ARG A 75 -14.19 -11.84 1.64
N THR A 76 -13.69 -10.70 1.19
CA THR A 76 -14.47 -9.73 0.41
C THR A 76 -14.98 -10.38 -0.87
N VAL A 77 -14.12 -11.08 -1.61
CA VAL A 77 -14.52 -11.76 -2.85
C VAL A 77 -15.47 -12.93 -2.58
N PHE A 78 -15.33 -13.64 -1.46
CA PHE A 78 -16.29 -14.68 -1.08
C PHE A 78 -17.70 -14.12 -0.92
N VAL A 79 -17.86 -13.00 -0.21
CA VAL A 79 -19.15 -12.30 -0.07
C VAL A 79 -19.64 -11.78 -1.43
N LEU A 80 -18.77 -11.17 -2.22
CA LEU A 80 -19.11 -10.68 -3.56
C LEU A 80 -19.51 -11.82 -4.51
N THR A 81 -18.98 -13.03 -4.31
CA THR A 81 -19.36 -14.22 -5.09
C THR A 81 -20.82 -14.57 -4.81
N ALA A 82 -21.25 -14.58 -3.55
CA ALA A 82 -22.65 -14.81 -3.21
C ALA A 82 -23.58 -13.75 -3.82
N VAL A 83 -23.21 -12.47 -3.70
CA VAL A 83 -23.94 -11.35 -4.32
C VAL A 83 -24.02 -11.50 -5.84
N ALA A 84 -22.91 -11.83 -6.51
CA ALA A 84 -22.85 -12.03 -7.95
C ALA A 84 -23.72 -13.20 -8.40
N VAL A 85 -23.69 -14.34 -7.69
CA VAL A 85 -24.53 -15.52 -8.00
C VAL A 85 -26.01 -15.18 -7.90
N ILE A 86 -26.44 -14.52 -6.82
CA ILE A 86 -27.83 -14.06 -6.65
C ILE A 86 -28.24 -13.14 -7.79
N TRP A 87 -27.38 -12.18 -8.15
CA TRP A 87 -27.66 -11.23 -9.22
C TRP A 87 -27.75 -11.92 -10.59
N VAL A 88 -26.86 -12.88 -10.88
CA VAL A 88 -26.93 -13.69 -12.10
C VAL A 88 -28.23 -14.50 -12.14
N PHE A 89 -28.67 -15.11 -11.03
CA PHE A 89 -29.93 -15.86 -10.97
C PHE A 89 -31.16 -14.99 -11.17
N ALA A 90 -31.11 -13.72 -10.76
CA ALA A 90 -32.16 -12.74 -11.02
C ALA A 90 -32.14 -12.29 -12.50
N ALA A 91 -30.97 -12.13 -13.09
CA ALA A 91 -30.81 -11.62 -14.44
C ALA A 91 -30.93 -12.69 -15.55
N LYS A 92 -30.71 -13.97 -15.22
CA LYS A 92 -30.72 -15.10 -16.15
C LYS A 92 -31.57 -16.25 -15.61
N SER A 93 -32.51 -16.74 -16.43
CA SER A 93 -33.41 -17.83 -16.07
C SER A 93 -32.86 -19.23 -16.35
N SER A 94 -31.96 -19.38 -17.33
CA SER A 94 -31.39 -20.67 -17.76
C SER A 94 -30.09 -21.04 -17.01
N GLY A 95 -29.74 -22.32 -17.01
CA GLY A 95 -28.45 -22.81 -16.50
C GLY A 95 -28.31 -22.86 -14.97
N LYS A 96 -29.32 -22.46 -14.18
CA LYS A 96 -29.24 -22.39 -12.71
C LYS A 96 -28.80 -23.68 -12.03
N LYS A 97 -29.35 -24.83 -12.47
CA LYS A 97 -28.96 -26.16 -11.93
C LYS A 97 -27.48 -26.46 -12.18
N VAL A 98 -26.98 -26.17 -13.39
CA VAL A 98 -25.57 -26.37 -13.75
C VAL A 98 -24.67 -25.46 -12.91
N ILE A 99 -25.05 -24.21 -12.71
CA ILE A 99 -24.33 -23.27 -11.86
C ILE A 99 -24.20 -23.82 -10.43
N ILE A 100 -25.31 -24.27 -9.83
CA ILE A 100 -25.30 -24.85 -8.47
C ILE A 100 -24.37 -26.06 -8.41
N SER A 101 -24.46 -26.97 -9.39
CA SER A 101 -23.57 -28.13 -9.47
C SER A 101 -22.09 -27.75 -9.58
N VAL A 102 -21.75 -26.73 -10.36
CA VAL A 102 -20.38 -26.23 -10.52
C VAL A 102 -19.85 -25.58 -9.25
N LEU A 103 -20.69 -24.78 -8.56
CA LEU A 103 -20.35 -24.20 -7.26
C LEU A 103 -20.07 -25.29 -6.22
N ALA A 104 -20.94 -26.30 -6.15
CA ALA A 104 -20.77 -27.43 -5.24
C ALA A 104 -19.50 -28.25 -5.58
N ALA A 105 -19.29 -28.57 -6.86
CA ALA A 105 -18.12 -29.32 -7.30
C ALA A 105 -16.81 -28.55 -7.01
N GLY A 106 -16.76 -27.25 -7.30
CA GLY A 106 -15.60 -26.41 -6.99
C GLY A 106 -15.29 -26.35 -5.49
N ALA A 107 -16.31 -26.24 -4.64
CA ALA A 107 -16.14 -26.27 -3.19
C ALA A 107 -15.61 -27.63 -2.69
N VAL A 108 -16.17 -28.74 -3.19
CA VAL A 108 -15.72 -30.10 -2.85
C VAL A 108 -14.27 -30.30 -3.27
N VAL A 109 -13.89 -29.90 -4.49
CA VAL A 109 -12.51 -30.00 -4.99
C VAL A 109 -11.57 -29.19 -4.10
N ALA A 110 -11.97 -27.98 -3.67
CA ALA A 110 -11.15 -27.16 -2.79
C ALA A 110 -10.91 -27.83 -1.42
N VAL A 111 -11.95 -28.41 -0.82
CA VAL A 111 -11.82 -29.13 0.46
C VAL A 111 -10.92 -30.35 0.32
N ILE A 112 -11.12 -31.18 -0.71
CA ILE A 112 -10.31 -32.38 -0.95
C ILE A 112 -8.83 -32.01 -1.12
N LEU A 113 -8.54 -31.02 -1.96
CA LEU A 113 -7.16 -30.60 -2.23
C LEU A 113 -6.51 -29.91 -1.03
N ALA A 114 -7.26 -29.13 -0.25
CA ALA A 114 -6.73 -28.53 0.98
C ALA A 114 -6.34 -29.59 2.02
N VAL A 115 -7.17 -30.63 2.18
CA VAL A 115 -6.87 -31.77 3.07
C VAL A 115 -5.66 -32.56 2.56
N ALA A 116 -5.62 -32.87 1.26
CA ALA A 116 -4.52 -33.61 0.65
C ALA A 116 -3.18 -32.88 0.75
N ALA A 117 -3.19 -31.54 0.66
CA ALA A 117 -1.99 -30.71 0.80
C ALA A 117 -1.50 -30.55 2.26
N GLY A 118 -2.12 -31.23 3.24
CA GLY A 118 -1.70 -31.13 4.65
C GLY A 118 -1.91 -29.74 5.27
N SER A 119 -2.75 -28.91 4.64
CA SER A 119 -2.84 -27.49 4.94
C SER A 119 -3.85 -27.18 6.06
N ALA A 120 -3.55 -27.60 7.29
CA ALA A 120 -4.40 -27.33 8.47
C ALA A 120 -4.76 -25.84 8.62
N GLY A 121 -3.83 -24.94 8.28
CA GLY A 121 -4.06 -23.48 8.28
C GLY A 121 -5.05 -22.98 7.23
N ILE A 122 -5.34 -23.73 6.15
CA ILE A 122 -6.37 -23.37 5.16
C ILE A 122 -7.77 -23.66 5.73
N LEU A 123 -7.93 -24.74 6.48
CA LEU A 123 -9.19 -25.10 7.14
C LEU A 123 -9.55 -24.11 8.26
N GLU A 124 -8.57 -23.71 9.08
CA GLU A 124 -8.74 -22.68 10.13
C GLU A 124 -9.12 -21.30 9.56
N ARG A 125 -8.69 -20.99 8.32
CA ARG A 125 -9.07 -19.74 7.64
C ARG A 125 -10.54 -19.74 7.19
N PHE A 126 -11.12 -20.91 6.91
CA PHE A 126 -12.55 -21.05 6.64
C PHE A 126 -13.41 -20.91 7.90
N THR A 127 -12.89 -21.30 9.06
CA THR A 127 -13.61 -21.15 10.34
C THR A 127 -13.45 -19.75 10.93
N ASN A 128 -12.34 -19.07 10.65
CA ASN A 128 -12.07 -17.69 11.11
C ASN A 128 -12.58 -16.63 10.12
N ILE A 129 -13.85 -16.70 9.70
CA ILE A 129 -14.56 -15.61 8.98
C ILE A 129 -14.96 -14.51 9.97
N SER A 130 -14.11 -14.20 10.94
CA SER A 130 -14.24 -12.97 11.73
C SER A 130 -13.51 -11.87 10.97
N PHE A 131 -14.21 -10.79 10.61
CA PHE A 131 -13.53 -9.54 10.25
C PHE A 131 -12.66 -9.19 11.44
N GLY A 132 -11.34 -9.34 11.32
CA GLY A 132 -10.43 -8.88 12.36
C GLY A 132 -10.69 -7.40 12.51
N ALA A 133 -11.40 -7.01 13.57
CA ALA A 133 -11.95 -5.67 13.70
C ALA A 133 -10.81 -4.64 13.53
N SER A 134 -9.63 -4.95 14.06
CA SER A 134 -8.45 -4.10 13.89
C SER A 134 -7.98 -3.91 12.44
N THR A 135 -7.96 -4.93 11.59
CA THR A 135 -7.49 -4.77 10.19
C THR A 135 -8.47 -3.92 9.39
N PHE A 136 -9.76 -4.08 9.64
CA PHE A 136 -10.79 -3.27 9.00
C PHE A 136 -10.77 -1.82 9.52
N LEU A 137 -10.63 -1.63 10.84
CA LEU A 137 -10.48 -0.30 11.44
C LEU A 137 -9.20 0.40 10.95
N GLY A 138 -8.11 -0.34 10.76
CA GLY A 138 -6.89 0.19 10.13
C GLY A 138 -7.15 0.75 8.74
N ARG A 139 -7.87 0.03 7.87
CA ARG A 139 -8.23 0.55 6.53
C ARG A 139 -9.08 1.81 6.59
N ILE A 140 -9.99 1.92 7.57
CA ILE A 140 -10.78 3.13 7.77
C ILE A 140 -9.86 4.29 8.22
N LEU A 141 -8.90 4.01 9.11
CA LEU A 141 -7.90 4.99 9.54
C LEU A 141 -7.06 5.51 8.36
N TYR A 142 -6.59 4.62 7.46
CA TYR A 142 -5.82 5.02 6.28
C TYR A 142 -6.63 5.98 5.39
N VAL A 143 -7.90 5.67 5.15
CA VAL A 143 -8.80 6.55 4.40
C VAL A 143 -9.02 7.88 5.12
N GLN A 144 -9.22 7.87 6.44
CA GLN A 144 -9.39 9.07 7.25
C GLN A 144 -8.20 10.02 7.09
N ASP A 145 -6.98 9.49 7.20
CA ASP A 145 -5.75 10.28 7.12
C ASP A 145 -5.41 10.70 5.67
N ALA A 146 -5.85 9.92 4.67
CA ALA A 146 -5.69 10.24 3.26
C ALA A 146 -6.60 11.39 2.76
N LEU A 147 -7.79 11.56 3.33
CA LEU A 147 -8.76 12.56 2.86
C LEU A 147 -8.22 14.00 2.90
N PRO A 148 -7.58 14.48 4.00
CA PRO A 148 -6.95 15.79 4.03
C PRO A 148 -5.85 15.97 2.97
N LEU A 149 -5.10 14.90 2.65
CA LEU A 149 -4.05 14.95 1.63
C LEU A 149 -4.61 15.22 0.23
N ILE A 150 -5.74 14.61 -0.12
CA ILE A 150 -6.40 14.82 -1.42
C ILE A 150 -6.80 16.30 -1.59
N LEU A 151 -7.23 16.95 -0.50
CA LEU A 151 -7.59 18.37 -0.52
C LEU A 151 -6.35 19.27 -0.66
N LYS A 152 -5.24 18.92 -0.01
CA LYS A 152 -3.97 19.65 -0.09
C LYS A 152 -3.27 19.46 -1.45
N HIS A 153 -3.43 18.30 -2.07
CA HIS A 153 -2.76 17.90 -3.32
C HIS A 153 -3.78 17.49 -4.40
N PRO A 154 -4.58 18.44 -4.95
CA PRO A 154 -5.64 18.12 -5.89
C PRO A 154 -5.15 17.53 -7.23
N PHE A 155 -3.87 17.71 -7.55
CA PHE A 155 -3.21 17.13 -8.73
C PHE A 155 -2.52 15.78 -8.45
N GLY A 156 -2.69 15.23 -7.24
CA GLY A 156 -2.05 13.99 -6.81
C GLY A 156 -0.65 14.22 -6.22
N LEU A 157 -0.17 13.20 -5.53
CA LEU A 157 1.15 13.06 -4.93
C LEU A 157 2.12 12.27 -5.83
N GLY A 158 1.61 11.62 -6.89
CA GLY A 158 2.37 10.68 -7.70
C GLY A 158 2.46 9.29 -7.08
N TYR A 159 2.99 8.34 -7.86
CA TYR A 159 3.20 6.96 -7.42
C TYR A 159 4.09 6.91 -6.17
N TYR A 160 3.71 6.10 -5.16
CA TYR A 160 4.33 6.05 -3.83
C TYR A 160 4.27 7.35 -2.99
N GLY A 161 3.66 8.43 -3.49
CA GLY A 161 3.62 9.70 -2.78
C GLY A 161 2.92 9.58 -1.42
N TYR A 162 1.82 8.81 -1.35
CA TYR A 162 1.16 8.52 -0.07
C TYR A 162 2.06 7.75 0.90
N TYR A 163 2.78 6.74 0.43
CA TYR A 163 3.68 5.93 1.26
C TYR A 163 4.73 6.79 1.99
N PHE A 164 5.30 7.78 1.30
CA PHE A 164 6.32 8.65 1.88
C PHE A 164 5.75 9.72 2.80
N ILE A 165 4.59 10.30 2.47
CA ILE A 165 4.01 11.40 3.28
C ILE A 165 3.17 10.90 4.47
N GLN A 166 2.67 9.66 4.45
CA GLN A 166 1.71 9.16 5.44
C GLN A 166 2.20 9.33 6.89
N GLN A 167 3.49 9.12 7.15
CA GLN A 167 4.03 9.14 8.51
C GLN A 167 3.85 10.51 9.17
N SER A 168 3.93 11.58 8.38
CA SER A 168 3.76 12.97 8.84
C SER A 168 2.31 13.37 9.13
N VAL A 169 1.32 12.60 8.62
CA VAL A 169 -0.11 12.94 8.73
C VAL A 169 -0.95 11.89 9.41
N GLN A 170 -0.37 10.73 9.72
CA GLN A 170 -1.09 9.62 10.32
C GLN A 170 -1.65 9.99 11.70
N THR A 171 -2.82 9.45 12.04
CA THR A 171 -3.44 9.64 13.35
C THR A 171 -3.47 8.34 14.18
N GLY A 172 -2.54 7.44 13.89
CA GLY A 172 -2.27 6.19 14.61
C GLY A 172 -1.04 5.48 14.02
N VAL A 173 -0.61 4.38 14.65
CA VAL A 173 0.61 3.65 14.24
C VAL A 173 0.31 2.72 13.07
N TYR A 174 0.74 3.08 11.86
CA TYR A 174 0.74 2.16 10.72
C TYR A 174 1.81 2.53 9.70
N THR A 175 2.06 1.63 8.76
CA THR A 175 2.87 1.93 7.57
C THR A 175 2.34 1.09 6.42
N VAL A 176 1.78 1.73 5.40
CA VAL A 176 1.19 1.04 4.26
C VAL A 176 1.64 1.67 2.95
N VAL A 177 1.80 0.85 1.90
CA VAL A 177 2.12 1.38 0.56
C VAL A 177 0.88 2.01 -0.07
N ASN A 178 -0.30 1.43 0.16
CA ASN A 178 -1.56 1.84 -0.44
C ASN A 178 -2.64 2.02 0.63
N ALA A 179 -3.59 2.93 0.39
CA ALA A 179 -4.71 3.19 1.29
C ALA A 179 -5.75 2.03 1.35
N HIS A 180 -5.52 0.93 0.62
CA HIS A 180 -6.45 -0.21 0.49
C HIS A 180 -7.87 0.18 0.04
N ASN A 181 -7.95 1.21 -0.79
CA ASN A 181 -9.15 1.67 -1.48
C ASN A 181 -8.71 2.28 -2.80
N GLU A 182 -9.07 1.66 -3.92
CA GLU A 182 -8.64 2.08 -5.25
C GLU A 182 -9.11 3.49 -5.61
N LEU A 183 -10.32 3.88 -5.20
CA LEU A 183 -10.84 5.21 -5.52
C LEU A 183 -10.04 6.31 -4.81
N ILE A 184 -9.71 6.08 -3.54
CA ILE A 184 -8.82 6.94 -2.76
C ILE A 184 -7.40 6.90 -3.34
N GLN A 185 -6.92 5.72 -3.75
CA GLN A 185 -5.58 5.56 -4.30
C GLN A 185 -5.42 6.34 -5.62
N ILE A 186 -6.40 6.31 -6.54
CA ILE A 186 -6.34 7.11 -7.77
C ILE A 186 -6.36 8.61 -7.45
N LEU A 187 -7.13 9.05 -6.44
CA LEU A 187 -7.15 10.44 -6.00
C LEU A 187 -5.79 10.87 -5.43
N LEU A 188 -5.14 10.01 -4.67
CA LEU A 188 -3.81 10.26 -4.11
C LEU A 188 -2.73 10.23 -5.19
N ASP A 189 -2.73 9.25 -6.09
CA ASP A 189 -1.65 9.07 -7.06
C ASP A 189 -1.75 10.03 -8.24
N ALA A 190 -2.95 10.14 -8.84
CA ALA A 190 -3.19 10.85 -10.10
C ALA A 190 -3.97 12.16 -9.94
N GLY A 191 -4.56 12.40 -8.76
CA GLY A 191 -5.33 13.60 -8.47
C GLY A 191 -6.81 13.50 -8.80
N VAL A 192 -7.52 14.59 -8.49
CA VAL A 192 -8.99 14.68 -8.55
C VAL A 192 -9.51 14.56 -9.98
N ILE A 193 -8.85 15.23 -10.94
CA ILE A 193 -9.34 15.29 -12.32
C ILE A 193 -9.34 13.89 -12.97
N PRO A 194 -8.21 13.13 -13.00
CA PRO A 194 -8.22 11.78 -13.57
C PRO A 194 -9.18 10.83 -12.83
N ALA A 195 -9.24 10.91 -11.49
CA ALA A 195 -10.15 10.09 -10.68
C ALA A 195 -11.62 10.31 -11.06
N VAL A 196 -12.05 11.57 -11.23
CA VAL A 196 -13.42 11.91 -11.64
C VAL A 196 -13.71 11.37 -13.05
N PHE A 197 -12.79 11.52 -14.00
CA PHE A 197 -12.99 10.97 -15.35
C PHE A 197 -13.08 9.46 -15.38
N MET A 198 -12.21 8.76 -14.64
CA MET A 198 -12.24 7.31 -14.52
C MET A 198 -13.54 6.84 -13.85
N GLY A 199 -13.90 7.43 -12.73
CA GLY A 199 -15.17 7.15 -12.03
C GLY A 199 -16.38 7.40 -12.92
N ALA A 200 -16.42 8.53 -13.64
CA ALA A 200 -17.50 8.85 -14.56
C ALA A 200 -17.59 7.85 -15.72
N ALA A 201 -16.47 7.42 -16.29
CA ALA A 201 -16.44 6.44 -17.38
C ALA A 201 -16.98 5.07 -16.94
N VAL A 202 -16.58 4.62 -15.74
CA VAL A 202 -17.05 3.36 -15.15
C VAL A 202 -18.53 3.43 -14.79
N LEU A 203 -18.96 4.47 -14.07
CA LEU A 203 -20.37 4.65 -13.67
C LEU A 203 -21.29 4.77 -14.89
N ARG A 204 -20.89 5.54 -15.91
CA ARG A 204 -21.63 5.64 -17.16
C ARG A 204 -21.80 4.28 -17.82
N SER A 205 -20.74 3.45 -17.84
CA SER A 205 -20.78 2.11 -18.42
C SER A 205 -21.71 1.18 -17.64
N VAL A 206 -21.82 1.33 -16.31
CA VAL A 206 -22.78 0.58 -15.50
C VAL A 206 -24.22 0.99 -15.80
N PHE A 207 -24.52 2.29 -15.77
CA PHE A 207 -25.90 2.77 -15.81
C PHE A 207 -26.51 2.88 -17.21
N THR A 208 -25.69 2.82 -18.26
CA THR A 208 -26.24 2.88 -19.61
C THR A 208 -27.08 1.64 -19.94
N LYS A 209 -28.24 1.85 -20.57
CA LYS A 209 -29.16 0.78 -21.00
C LYS A 209 -28.55 -0.14 -22.06
N ARG A 210 -27.47 0.28 -22.72
CA ARG A 210 -26.77 -0.49 -23.76
C ARG A 210 -25.88 -1.60 -23.21
N THR A 211 -25.38 -1.44 -21.99
CA THR A 211 -24.50 -2.42 -21.37
C THR A 211 -25.29 -3.68 -21.07
N GLN A 212 -24.81 -4.81 -21.60
CA GLN A 212 -25.39 -6.13 -21.35
C GLN A 212 -25.39 -6.41 -19.84
N SER A 213 -26.42 -7.10 -19.35
CA SER A 213 -26.56 -7.41 -17.91
C SER A 213 -25.32 -8.08 -17.33
N ARG A 214 -24.67 -8.98 -18.08
CA ARG A 214 -23.39 -9.60 -17.72
C ARG A 214 -22.31 -8.56 -17.41
N ASN A 215 -22.06 -7.64 -18.34
CA ASN A 215 -21.03 -6.60 -18.21
C ASN A 215 -21.37 -5.65 -17.06
N ARG A 216 -22.66 -5.33 -16.86
CA ARG A 216 -23.11 -4.49 -15.75
C ARG A 216 -22.76 -5.14 -14.41
N ILE A 217 -23.02 -6.43 -14.23
CA ILE A 217 -22.67 -7.17 -13.02
C ILE A 217 -21.15 -7.15 -12.81
N VAL A 218 -20.36 -7.45 -13.85
CA VAL A 218 -18.89 -7.42 -13.76
C VAL A 218 -18.38 -6.05 -13.31
N LEU A 219 -18.79 -4.97 -13.98
CA LEU A 219 -18.39 -3.60 -13.63
C LEU A 219 -18.81 -3.25 -12.20
N SER A 220 -20.04 -3.60 -11.79
CA SER A 220 -20.51 -3.34 -10.42
C SER A 220 -19.71 -4.11 -9.37
N ILE A 221 -19.33 -5.37 -9.63
CA ILE A 221 -18.48 -6.15 -8.73
C ILE A 221 -17.08 -5.56 -8.64
N MET A 222 -16.50 -5.11 -9.75
CA MET A 222 -15.21 -4.43 -9.76
C MET A 222 -15.27 -3.13 -8.93
N ILE A 223 -16.31 -2.30 -9.09
CA ILE A 223 -16.50 -1.09 -8.27
C ILE A 223 -16.63 -1.47 -6.79
N LEU A 224 -17.46 -2.45 -6.45
CA LEU A 224 -17.68 -2.83 -5.05
C LEU A 224 -16.39 -3.36 -4.41
N HIS A 225 -15.59 -4.15 -5.11
CA HIS A 225 -14.31 -4.63 -4.58
C HIS A 225 -13.29 -3.50 -4.44
N SER A 226 -13.26 -2.55 -5.39
CA SER A 226 -12.36 -1.40 -5.38
C SER A 226 -12.57 -0.44 -4.20
N LEU A 227 -13.70 -0.55 -3.47
CA LEU A 227 -13.93 0.17 -2.21
C LEU A 227 -13.13 -0.40 -1.03
N PHE A 228 -12.70 -1.66 -1.13
CA PHE A 228 -12.03 -2.40 -0.05
C PHE A 228 -10.61 -2.84 -0.40
N ASP A 229 -10.20 -2.67 -1.66
CA ASP A 229 -8.87 -3.05 -2.14
C ASP A 229 -8.42 -2.21 -3.35
N TYR A 230 -7.15 -2.35 -3.73
CA TYR A 230 -6.45 -1.55 -4.75
C TYR A 230 -6.16 -2.33 -6.05
N ASP A 231 -7.18 -2.89 -6.69
CA ASP A 231 -6.97 -3.81 -7.82
C ASP A 231 -6.34 -3.19 -9.06
N PHE A 232 -6.48 -1.89 -9.32
CA PHE A 232 -5.99 -1.28 -10.57
C PHE A 232 -4.53 -0.86 -10.51
N GLN A 233 -3.88 -0.97 -9.34
CA GLN A 233 -2.42 -0.99 -9.25
C GLN A 233 -1.83 -2.17 -10.03
N PHE A 234 -2.60 -3.25 -10.23
CA PHE A 234 -2.25 -4.33 -11.15
C PHE A 234 -2.76 -4.00 -12.55
N LEU A 235 -1.85 -3.58 -13.45
CA LEU A 235 -2.19 -3.14 -14.81
C LEU A 235 -3.09 -4.13 -15.58
N ALA A 236 -2.93 -5.44 -15.34
CA ALA A 236 -3.77 -6.48 -15.91
C ALA A 236 -5.27 -6.26 -15.62
N MET A 237 -5.62 -5.82 -14.40
CA MET A 237 -7.00 -5.50 -14.04
C MET A 237 -7.52 -4.24 -14.71
N GLY A 238 -6.63 -3.27 -14.97
CA GLY A 238 -6.96 -2.11 -15.80
C GLY A 238 -7.36 -2.51 -17.22
N PHE A 239 -6.63 -3.46 -17.84
CA PHE A 239 -7.02 -4.01 -19.14
C PHE A 239 -8.34 -4.79 -19.07
N VAL A 240 -8.54 -5.59 -18.02
CA VAL A 240 -9.81 -6.28 -17.80
C VAL A 240 -10.97 -5.28 -17.71
N LEU A 241 -10.81 -4.17 -16.96
CA LEU A 241 -11.81 -3.12 -16.86
C LEU A 241 -12.20 -2.57 -18.24
N ILE A 242 -11.20 -2.23 -19.07
CA ILE A 242 -11.40 -1.66 -20.41
C ILE A 242 -12.26 -2.58 -21.29
N LEU A 243 -12.11 -3.91 -21.18
CA LEU A 243 -12.92 -4.88 -21.95
C LEU A 243 -14.43 -4.79 -21.65
N PHE A 244 -14.81 -4.25 -20.49
CA PHE A 244 -16.20 -4.14 -20.06
C PHE A 244 -16.79 -2.73 -20.18
N LEU A 245 -15.97 -1.71 -20.46
CA LEU A 245 -16.43 -0.32 -20.63
C LEU A 245 -17.24 -0.13 -21.93
N ASP A 246 -18.25 0.75 -21.90
CA ASP A 246 -19.01 1.17 -23.08
C ASP A 246 -18.22 2.23 -23.87
N MET A 247 -17.20 1.80 -24.60
CA MET A 247 -16.39 2.67 -25.47
C MET A 247 -17.18 3.04 -26.74
N ARG A 248 -17.74 4.27 -26.78
CA ARG A 248 -18.53 4.77 -27.92
C ARG A 248 -17.69 5.54 -28.94
N ASN A 249 -18.25 5.67 -30.15
CA ASN A 249 -17.94 6.70 -31.13
C ASN A 249 -16.42 6.89 -31.33
N ILE A 250 -15.73 5.84 -31.77
CA ILE A 250 -14.36 5.96 -32.27
C ILE A 250 -14.42 6.81 -33.54
N LYS A 251 -14.49 8.12 -33.35
CA LYS A 251 -14.30 9.10 -34.42
C LYS A 251 -12.81 9.20 -34.62
N THR A 252 -12.33 8.65 -35.72
CA THR A 252 -10.97 8.87 -36.19
C THR A 252 -10.82 10.35 -36.50
N GLN A 253 -10.23 11.11 -35.57
CA GLN A 253 -9.82 12.48 -35.83
C GLN A 253 -8.46 12.44 -36.53
N LYS A 254 -8.34 13.13 -37.67
CA LYS A 254 -7.03 13.34 -38.29
C LYS A 254 -6.24 14.29 -37.40
N VAL A 255 -5.25 13.75 -36.69
CA VAL A 255 -4.34 14.54 -35.88
C VAL A 255 -3.42 15.32 -36.85
N PRO A 256 -3.30 16.66 -36.73
CA PRO A 256 -2.36 17.44 -37.53
C PRO A 256 -0.94 16.89 -37.41
N VAL A 257 -0.12 16.97 -38.46
CA VAL A 257 1.25 16.41 -38.45
C VAL A 257 2.07 16.94 -37.27
N LEU A 258 1.99 18.24 -36.97
CA LEU A 258 2.67 18.83 -35.81
C LEU A 258 2.22 18.20 -34.48
N THR A 259 0.91 18.04 -34.27
CA THR A 259 0.36 17.38 -33.09
C THR A 259 0.75 15.90 -33.04
N GLY A 260 0.78 15.22 -34.19
CA GLY A 260 1.22 13.82 -34.30
C GLY A 260 2.70 13.66 -33.92
N THR A 261 3.56 14.57 -34.39
CA THR A 261 4.98 14.60 -34.01
C THR A 261 5.15 14.88 -32.52
N VAL A 262 4.45 15.87 -31.96
CA VAL A 262 4.50 16.18 -30.52
C VAL A 262 4.02 14.97 -29.70
N VAL A 263 2.88 14.38 -30.05
CA VAL A 263 2.36 13.18 -29.36
C VAL A 263 3.34 12.01 -29.49
N GLY A 264 3.95 11.81 -30.66
CA GLY A 264 4.95 10.78 -30.89
C GLY A 264 6.21 10.98 -30.04
N LEU A 265 6.73 12.21 -29.97
CA LEU A 265 7.87 12.56 -29.14
C LEU A 265 7.56 12.41 -27.65
N THR A 266 6.41 12.91 -27.19
CA THR A 266 5.97 12.75 -25.80
C THR A 266 5.76 11.28 -25.46
N GLY A 267 5.17 10.50 -26.36
CA GLY A 267 4.99 9.06 -26.19
C GLY A 267 6.32 8.30 -26.13
N ALA A 268 7.28 8.66 -26.98
CA ALA A 268 8.63 8.08 -26.95
C ALA A 268 9.38 8.45 -25.67
N ALA A 269 9.28 9.70 -25.22
CA ALA A 269 9.86 10.15 -23.95
C ALA A 269 9.23 9.42 -22.76
N ALA A 270 7.90 9.31 -22.73
CA ALA A 270 7.20 8.56 -21.69
C ALA A 270 7.61 7.08 -21.68
N ALA A 271 7.71 6.44 -22.86
CA ALA A 271 8.17 5.05 -22.96
C ALA A 271 9.62 4.89 -22.48
N ALA A 272 10.52 5.81 -22.86
CA ALA A 272 11.91 5.80 -22.40
C ALA A 272 12.01 5.95 -20.88
N LEU A 273 11.24 6.88 -20.29
CA LEU A 273 11.15 7.06 -18.84
C LEU A 273 10.59 5.81 -18.15
N SER A 274 9.52 5.19 -18.68
CA SER A 274 8.96 3.95 -18.13
C SER A 274 9.95 2.79 -18.19
N ILE A 275 10.72 2.65 -19.27
CA ILE A 275 11.76 1.64 -19.39
C ILE A 275 12.87 1.90 -18.36
N MET A 276 13.30 3.15 -18.21
CA MET A 276 14.32 3.55 -17.25
C MET A 276 13.89 3.24 -15.81
N CYS A 277 12.67 3.63 -15.42
CA CYS A 277 12.11 3.29 -14.11
C CYS A 277 11.99 1.77 -13.93
N GLY A 278 11.48 1.05 -14.92
CA GLY A 278 11.34 -0.41 -14.85
C GLY A 278 12.69 -1.13 -14.71
N VAL A 279 13.74 -0.69 -15.41
CA VAL A 279 15.10 -1.23 -15.24
C VAL A 279 15.65 -0.89 -13.84
N SER A 280 15.40 0.33 -13.35
CA SER A 280 15.77 0.72 -11.98
C SER A 280 15.10 -0.19 -10.93
N ASP A 281 13.80 -0.48 -11.08
CA ASP A 281 13.05 -1.37 -10.17
C ASP A 281 13.54 -2.82 -10.24
N VAL A 282 13.90 -3.32 -11.43
CA VAL A 282 14.53 -4.64 -11.57
C VAL A 282 15.88 -4.69 -10.86
N CYS A 283 16.70 -3.64 -10.98
CA CYS A 283 17.96 -3.55 -10.23
C CYS A 283 17.73 -3.49 -8.72
N TYR A 284 16.73 -2.72 -8.27
CA TYR A 284 16.36 -2.60 -6.86
C TYR A 284 15.90 -3.93 -6.28
N THR A 285 14.96 -4.61 -6.95
CA THR A 285 14.44 -5.92 -6.52
C THR A 285 15.50 -7.03 -6.57
N SER A 286 16.52 -6.89 -7.42
CA SER A 286 17.70 -7.77 -7.44
C SER A 286 18.73 -7.45 -6.34
N GLY A 287 18.48 -6.45 -5.49
CA GLY A 287 19.37 -6.02 -4.41
C GLY A 287 20.55 -5.13 -4.85
N ASN A 288 20.61 -4.73 -6.13
CA ASN A 288 21.67 -3.87 -6.66
C ASN A 288 21.24 -2.40 -6.66
N TYR A 289 21.22 -1.80 -5.47
CA TYR A 289 20.72 -0.44 -5.26
C TYR A 289 21.57 0.64 -5.95
N LYS A 290 22.90 0.46 -6.04
CA LYS A 290 23.78 1.39 -6.78
C LYS A 290 23.44 1.41 -8.27
N ALA A 291 23.15 0.26 -8.88
CA ALA A 291 22.72 0.21 -10.26
C ALA A 291 21.32 0.82 -10.44
N ALA A 292 20.40 0.57 -9.52
CA ALA A 292 19.05 1.14 -9.55
C ALA A 292 19.08 2.67 -9.56
N GLU A 293 19.84 3.26 -8.63
CA GLU A 293 20.02 4.71 -8.49
C GLU A 293 20.78 5.31 -9.69
N LYS A 294 21.77 4.61 -10.25
CA LYS A 294 22.47 5.04 -11.46
C LYS A 294 21.56 5.06 -12.69
N VAL A 295 20.66 4.09 -12.82
CA VAL A 295 19.70 4.02 -13.94
C VAL A 295 18.65 5.12 -13.80
N TYR A 296 18.14 5.33 -12.59
CA TYR A 296 17.18 6.40 -12.29
C TYR A 296 17.49 7.01 -10.92
N SER A 297 18.00 8.24 -10.94
CA SER A 297 18.41 8.93 -9.71
C SER A 297 17.24 9.23 -8.78
N GLY A 298 16.02 9.39 -9.31
CA GLY A 298 14.81 9.66 -8.51
C GLY A 298 14.24 8.43 -7.80
N ASN A 299 14.92 7.28 -7.80
CA ASN A 299 14.48 6.10 -7.06
C ASN A 299 14.78 6.27 -5.56
N THR A 300 13.89 6.94 -4.83
CA THR A 300 14.02 7.17 -3.38
C THR A 300 14.22 5.86 -2.60
N MET A 301 13.52 4.77 -2.96
CA MET A 301 13.67 3.49 -2.27
C MET A 301 15.09 2.93 -2.38
N ALA A 302 15.71 3.04 -3.57
CA ALA A 302 17.10 2.65 -3.76
C ALA A 302 18.06 3.56 -2.97
N GLN A 303 17.81 4.88 -2.95
CA GLN A 303 18.62 5.83 -2.18
C GLN A 303 18.55 5.55 -0.67
N LEU A 304 17.36 5.30 -0.11
CA LEU A 304 17.19 4.94 1.30
C LEU A 304 17.89 3.61 1.64
N ALA A 305 17.82 2.63 0.75
CA ALA A 305 18.52 1.36 0.95
C ALA A 305 20.05 1.50 0.87
N LEU A 306 20.57 2.46 0.10
CA LEU A 306 21.98 2.83 0.11
C LEU A 306 22.37 3.56 1.40
N LEU A 307 21.52 4.47 1.87
CA LEU A 307 21.74 5.22 3.12
C LEU A 307 21.90 4.28 4.32
N THR A 308 21.01 3.29 4.46
CA THR A 308 21.10 2.29 5.55
C THR A 308 22.34 1.39 5.46
N LYS A 309 22.96 1.28 4.28
CA LYS A 309 24.17 0.47 4.04
C LYS A 309 25.46 1.30 4.04
N ALA A 310 25.38 2.61 4.24
CA ALA A 310 26.56 3.48 4.22
C ALA A 310 27.35 3.35 5.53
N ASP A 311 28.62 2.94 5.43
CA ASP A 311 29.50 2.78 6.60
C ASP A 311 30.26 4.08 6.96
N LYS A 312 30.36 5.02 6.01
CA LYS A 312 31.13 6.26 6.17
C LYS A 312 30.21 7.45 6.39
N ALA A 313 30.51 8.28 7.39
CA ALA A 313 29.73 9.48 7.71
C ALA A 313 29.59 10.45 6.52
N GLU A 314 30.65 10.69 5.76
CA GLU A 314 30.59 11.54 4.55
C GLU A 314 29.66 10.96 3.46
N GLU A 315 29.70 9.65 3.24
CA GLU A 315 28.83 8.97 2.27
C GLU A 315 27.37 9.03 2.72
N MET A 316 27.12 8.80 4.01
CA MET A 316 25.80 8.90 4.63
C MET A 316 25.22 10.31 4.48
N LYS A 317 26.00 11.35 4.79
CA LYS A 317 25.61 12.76 4.65
C LYS A 317 25.26 13.12 3.21
N ALA A 318 26.12 12.76 2.25
CA ALA A 318 25.90 13.03 0.84
C ALA A 318 24.64 12.33 0.28
N ILE A 319 24.38 11.08 0.70
CA ILE A 319 23.16 10.36 0.30
C ILE A 319 21.93 11.02 0.94
N ALA A 320 21.98 11.36 2.23
CA ALA A 320 20.86 11.96 2.94
C ALA A 320 20.46 13.33 2.36
N GLU A 321 21.43 14.21 2.09
CA GLU A 321 21.20 15.50 1.43
C GLU A 321 20.55 15.33 0.06
N LYS A 322 21.02 14.35 -0.73
CA LYS A 322 20.43 14.02 -2.03
C LYS A 322 18.98 13.57 -1.90
N VAL A 323 18.69 12.67 -0.96
CA VAL A 323 17.32 12.18 -0.73
C VAL A 323 16.40 13.34 -0.37
N ILE A 324 16.83 14.27 0.49
CA ILE A 324 16.02 15.41 0.93
C ILE A 324 15.68 16.34 -0.24
N VAL A 325 16.61 16.54 -1.18
CA VAL A 325 16.35 17.32 -2.40
C VAL A 325 15.26 16.68 -3.25
N ASP A 326 15.28 15.35 -3.37
CA ASP A 326 14.32 14.59 -4.19
C ASP A 326 12.98 14.36 -3.47
N ASN A 327 13.00 14.15 -2.15
CA ASN A 327 11.85 13.80 -1.32
C ASN A 327 12.02 14.25 0.15
N GLN A 328 11.41 15.37 0.48
CA GLN A 328 11.45 15.99 1.82
C GLN A 328 10.55 15.31 2.85
N SER A 329 9.72 14.33 2.45
CA SER A 329 8.74 13.72 3.33
C SER A 329 9.28 12.52 4.12
N VAL A 330 10.52 12.10 3.88
CA VAL A 330 11.11 10.91 4.53
C VAL A 330 11.88 11.32 5.79
N SER A 331 11.62 10.68 6.93
CA SER A 331 12.31 10.97 8.21
C SER A 331 13.77 10.51 8.24
N LEU A 332 14.06 9.31 7.72
CA LEU A 332 15.37 8.65 7.82
C LEU A 332 16.59 9.51 7.39
N PRO A 333 16.55 10.25 6.26
CA PRO A 333 17.63 11.17 5.89
C PRO A 333 17.92 12.25 6.95
N TYR A 334 16.89 12.80 7.59
CA TYR A 334 17.06 13.78 8.65
C TYR A 334 17.68 13.14 9.90
N SER A 335 17.27 11.93 10.28
CA SER A 335 17.92 11.20 11.37
C SER A 335 19.41 10.93 11.09
N ALA A 336 19.76 10.61 9.84
CA ALA A 336 21.14 10.42 9.42
C ALA A 336 21.97 11.72 9.45
N LEU A 337 21.39 12.84 9.00
CA LEU A 337 22.04 14.15 9.09
C LEU A 337 22.20 14.62 10.53
N ALA A 338 21.24 14.33 11.41
CA ALA A 338 21.37 14.59 12.84
C ALA A 338 22.59 13.86 13.39
N GLN A 339 22.72 12.55 13.14
CA GLN A 339 23.87 11.77 13.61
C GLN A 339 25.21 12.33 13.09
N ALA A 340 25.26 12.77 11.82
CA ALA A 340 26.45 13.41 11.26
C ALA A 340 26.78 14.73 11.98
N ALA A 341 25.78 15.60 12.22
CA ALA A 341 25.97 16.85 12.94
C ALA A 341 26.45 16.63 14.39
N PHE A 342 25.91 15.61 15.07
CA PHE A 342 26.38 15.23 16.40
C PHE A 342 27.83 14.77 16.39
N ALA A 343 28.24 13.97 15.41
CA ALA A 343 29.64 13.54 15.25
C ALA A 343 30.60 14.72 14.98
N ASP A 344 30.11 15.76 14.29
CA ASP A 344 30.84 17.01 14.05
C ASP A 344 30.85 17.96 15.27
N GLY A 345 30.11 17.62 16.34
CA GLY A 345 29.97 18.42 17.56
C GLY A 345 28.98 19.59 17.45
N ASP A 346 28.19 19.63 16.38
CA ASP A 346 27.17 20.66 16.14
C ASP A 346 25.82 20.22 16.73
N VAL A 347 25.63 20.53 18.02
CA VAL A 347 24.43 20.14 18.79
C VAL A 347 23.19 20.92 18.33
N GLU A 348 23.35 22.15 17.84
CA GLU A 348 22.24 22.95 17.31
C GLU A 348 21.71 22.31 16.01
N GLN A 349 22.60 22.00 15.07
CA GLN A 349 22.21 21.35 13.82
C GLN A 349 21.70 19.92 14.03
N PHE A 350 22.27 19.17 14.98
CA PHE A 350 21.70 17.89 15.42
C PHE A 350 20.25 18.06 15.84
N THR A 351 19.97 19.07 16.67
CA THR A 351 18.64 19.35 17.20
C THR A 351 17.65 19.70 16.08
N GLU A 352 18.04 20.56 15.14
CA GLU A 352 17.19 20.92 14.00
C GLU A 352 16.79 19.70 13.16
N TYR A 353 17.77 18.87 12.78
CA TYR A 353 17.50 17.68 11.98
C TYR A 353 16.69 16.63 12.75
N LYS A 354 16.98 16.45 14.04
CA LYS A 354 16.26 15.48 14.87
C LYS A 354 14.79 15.89 15.06
N LEU A 355 14.53 17.15 15.34
CA LEU A 355 13.16 17.67 15.42
C LEU A 355 12.42 17.50 14.08
N LYS A 356 13.12 17.67 12.94
CA LYS A 356 12.50 17.44 11.62
C LYS A 356 12.17 15.97 11.39
N ALA A 357 13.05 15.04 11.81
CA ALA A 357 12.77 13.61 11.74
C ALA A 357 11.53 13.23 12.58
N ILE A 358 11.44 13.77 13.80
CA ILE A 358 10.28 13.60 14.70
C ILE A 358 9.00 14.17 14.09
N GLU A 359 9.05 15.36 13.48
CA GLU A 359 7.90 15.98 12.80
C GLU A 359 7.38 15.09 11.65
N LEU A 360 8.28 14.49 10.88
CA LEU A 360 7.93 13.63 9.74
C LEU A 360 7.46 12.24 10.17
N ALA A 361 7.85 11.77 11.36
CA ALA A 361 7.48 10.46 11.88
C ALA A 361 7.15 10.49 13.39
N PRO A 362 6.08 11.19 13.82
CA PRO A 362 5.75 11.41 15.23
C PRO A 362 5.41 10.16 16.04
N TYR A 363 5.16 9.03 15.37
CA TYR A 363 4.89 7.74 16.04
C TYR A 363 6.13 6.83 16.10
N GLN A 364 7.30 7.28 15.63
CA GLN A 364 8.58 6.60 15.86
C GLN A 364 9.11 7.01 17.24
N TYR A 365 8.65 6.31 18.27
CA TYR A 365 8.99 6.62 19.66
C TYR A 365 10.52 6.58 19.92
N GLU A 366 11.24 5.71 19.19
CA GLU A 366 12.69 5.58 19.26
C GLU A 366 13.43 6.88 18.90
N GLU A 367 12.85 7.74 18.06
CA GLU A 367 13.45 9.03 17.72
C GLU A 367 13.44 10.01 18.92
N TYR A 368 12.43 9.90 19.80
CA TYR A 368 12.35 10.71 21.02
C TYR A 368 13.34 10.24 22.08
N GLU A 369 13.50 8.92 22.24
CA GLU A 369 14.49 8.36 23.16
C GLU A 369 15.91 8.68 22.71
N ASN A 370 16.22 8.45 21.43
CA ASN A 370 17.53 8.80 20.90
C ASN A 370 17.82 10.31 21.00
N TYR A 371 16.80 11.15 20.83
CA TYR A 371 16.97 12.59 21.02
C TYR A 371 17.32 12.93 22.48
N LEU A 372 16.58 12.37 23.45
CA LEU A 372 16.86 12.56 24.87
C LEU A 372 18.25 12.06 25.26
N GLU A 373 18.65 10.86 24.83
CA GLU A 373 19.96 10.28 25.12
C GLU A 373 21.11 11.21 24.69
N VAL A 374 21.03 11.79 23.49
CA VAL A 374 22.05 12.72 23.00
C VAL A 374 22.05 14.02 23.80
N LEU A 375 20.87 14.55 24.15
CA LEU A 375 20.78 15.76 24.98
C LEU A 375 21.39 15.54 26.37
N VAL A 376 21.17 14.37 26.99
CA VAL A 376 21.78 14.00 28.27
C VAL A 376 23.30 13.96 28.16
N TYR A 377 23.81 13.29 27.12
CA TYR A 377 25.24 13.23 26.86
C TYR A 377 25.86 14.63 26.67
N CYS A 378 25.25 15.47 25.85
CA CYS A 378 25.71 16.84 25.62
C CYS A 378 25.64 17.68 26.90
N ASN A 379 24.59 17.53 27.70
CA ASN A 379 24.42 18.23 28.96
C ASN A 379 25.57 17.93 29.94
N ASP A 380 25.93 16.65 30.08
CA ASP A 380 27.05 16.24 30.94
C ASP A 380 28.39 16.80 30.43
N LEU A 381 28.60 16.84 29.11
CA LEU A 381 29.79 17.43 28.51
C LEU A 381 29.87 18.95 28.76
N TYR A 382 28.77 19.67 28.55
CA TYR A 382 28.70 21.11 28.79
C TYR A 382 28.90 21.46 30.27
N HIS A 383 28.35 20.66 31.19
CA HIS A 383 28.63 20.81 32.62
C HIS A 383 30.12 20.66 32.94
N GLN A 384 30.80 19.65 32.38
CA GLN A 384 32.24 19.45 32.59
C GLN A 384 33.09 20.60 32.04
N MET A 385 32.63 21.24 30.97
CA MET A 385 33.28 22.40 30.35
C MET A 385 32.94 23.73 31.04
N GLY A 386 31.96 23.75 31.95
CA GLY A 386 31.45 24.98 32.58
C GLY A 386 30.61 25.85 31.64
N ASP A 387 30.11 25.28 30.54
CA ASP A 387 29.26 25.97 29.56
C ASP A 387 27.79 25.98 30.03
N LYS A 388 27.42 27.07 30.71
CA LYS A 388 26.07 27.24 31.26
C LYS A 388 24.99 27.42 30.18
N ASP A 389 25.34 28.00 29.03
CA ASP A 389 24.37 28.21 27.96
C ASP A 389 24.07 26.88 27.25
N GLY A 390 25.08 26.03 27.03
CA GLY A 390 24.90 24.68 26.51
C GLY A 390 24.09 23.76 27.44
N VAL A 391 24.35 23.81 28.75
CA VAL A 391 23.52 23.10 29.75
C VAL A 391 22.07 23.56 29.68
N ARG A 392 21.82 24.87 29.72
CA ARG A 392 20.45 25.41 29.63
C ARG A 392 19.76 24.97 28.35
N PHE A 393 20.46 25.02 27.22
CA PHE A 393 19.93 24.56 25.93
C PHE A 393 19.47 23.09 25.98
N CYS A 394 20.32 22.19 26.50
CA CYS A 394 19.99 20.77 26.58
C CYS A 394 18.79 20.51 27.50
N VAL A 395 18.72 21.18 28.65
CA VAL A 395 17.60 21.07 29.60
C VAL A 395 16.30 21.57 28.98
N GLU A 396 16.30 22.76 28.37
CA GLU A 396 15.12 23.33 27.73
C GLU A 396 14.58 22.39 26.63
N LYS A 397 15.46 21.82 25.82
CA LYS A 397 15.10 20.86 24.78
C LYS A 397 14.61 19.52 25.30
N ALA A 398 15.19 19.01 26.38
CA ALA A 398 14.72 17.78 27.01
C ALA A 398 13.31 17.96 27.61
N GLU A 399 13.02 19.13 28.21
CA GLU A 399 11.68 19.46 28.75
C GLU A 399 10.60 19.64 27.67
N GLU A 400 10.97 19.84 26.41
CA GLU A 400 10.03 19.87 25.29
C GLU A 400 9.53 18.47 24.90
N ILE A 401 10.30 17.41 25.13
CA ILE A 401 10.00 16.03 24.69
C ILE A 401 8.66 15.50 25.23
N PRO A 402 8.36 15.60 26.55
CA PRO A 402 7.05 15.19 27.07
C PRO A 402 5.89 15.94 26.44
N LYS A 403 6.07 17.24 26.12
CA LYS A 403 5.04 18.07 25.50
C LYS A 403 4.77 17.64 24.06
N MET A 404 5.83 17.31 23.31
CA MET A 404 5.70 16.77 21.96
C MET A 404 4.91 15.45 21.96
N LEU A 405 5.20 14.53 22.88
CA LEU A 405 4.48 13.26 22.99
C LEU A 405 3.02 13.43 23.42
N GLU A 406 2.72 14.39 24.31
CA GLU A 406 1.33 14.73 24.64
C GLU A 406 0.59 15.30 23.41
N GLN A 407 1.26 16.10 22.57
CA GLN A 407 0.68 16.55 21.30
C GLN A 407 0.39 15.36 20.35
N VAL A 408 1.28 14.35 20.28
CA VAL A 408 1.02 13.13 19.49
C VAL A 408 -0.21 12.38 20.03
N LYS A 409 -0.34 12.29 21.36
CA LYS A 409 -1.51 11.69 22.01
C LYS A 409 -2.81 12.43 21.69
N GLU A 410 -2.80 13.76 21.72
CA GLU A 410 -3.95 14.60 21.35
C GLU A 410 -4.32 14.45 19.85
N ASN A 411 -3.32 14.34 18.99
CA ASN A 411 -3.51 14.14 17.55
C ASN A 411 -3.92 12.71 17.19
N THR A 412 -3.76 11.74 18.10
CA THR A 412 -4.14 10.34 17.86
C THR A 412 -5.66 10.21 17.82
N SER A 413 -6.19 9.71 16.71
CA SER A 413 -7.63 9.55 16.55
C SER A 413 -8.19 8.39 17.38
N ALA A 414 -9.51 8.40 17.63
CA ALA A 414 -10.19 7.30 18.30
C ALA A 414 -10.04 5.95 17.57
N LEU A 415 -9.77 5.97 16.26
CA LEU A 415 -9.44 4.77 15.48
C LEU A 415 -7.99 4.32 15.71
N GLY A 416 -7.04 5.26 15.79
CA GLY A 416 -5.64 4.99 16.12
C GLY A 416 -5.46 4.26 17.46
N TRP A 417 -6.33 4.51 18.44
CA TRP A 417 -6.33 3.77 19.72
C TRP A 417 -6.95 2.36 19.65
N LYS A 418 -7.67 2.04 18.58
CA LYS A 418 -8.42 0.76 18.43
C LYS A 418 -7.74 -0.25 17.53
N ILE A 419 -6.69 0.15 16.82
CA ILE A 419 -5.87 -0.76 16.01
C ILE A 419 -4.90 -1.56 16.90
N VAL A 420 -4.31 -2.63 16.35
CA VAL A 420 -3.39 -3.55 17.06
C VAL A 420 -2.20 -2.78 17.58
N ASP A 421 -1.57 -2.00 16.71
CA ASP A 421 -0.38 -1.22 17.02
C ASP A 421 -0.79 0.06 17.73
N ARG A 422 -0.64 0.06 19.06
CA ARG A 422 -1.00 1.21 19.89
C ARG A 422 0.16 2.20 19.95
N PRO A 423 -0.12 3.50 19.92
CA PRO A 423 0.91 4.51 19.96
C PRO A 423 1.55 4.59 21.35
N GLN A 424 2.88 4.70 21.37
CA GLN A 424 3.65 4.99 22.57
C GLN A 424 3.88 6.49 22.64
N VAL A 425 3.11 7.16 23.50
CA VAL A 425 2.99 8.63 23.55
C VAL A 425 3.29 9.20 24.94
N THR A 426 4.03 8.44 25.74
CA THR A 426 4.47 8.83 27.07
C THR A 426 5.88 8.29 27.28
N LEU A 427 6.79 9.12 27.76
CA LEU A 427 8.11 8.67 28.17
C LEU A 427 8.00 7.67 29.33
N SER A 428 9.01 6.81 29.45
CA SER A 428 9.21 5.98 30.63
C SER A 428 9.41 6.86 31.88
N HIS A 429 9.12 6.29 33.05
CA HIS A 429 9.35 7.00 34.32
C HIS A 429 10.83 7.36 34.49
N GLU A 430 11.74 6.47 34.10
CA GLU A 430 13.19 6.67 34.09
C GLU A 430 13.59 7.88 33.23
N ASN A 431 13.06 7.98 32.01
CA ASN A 431 13.36 9.11 31.12
C ASN A 431 12.81 10.43 31.67
N LEU A 432 11.68 10.42 32.38
CA LEU A 432 11.17 11.62 33.06
C LEU A 432 12.04 12.03 34.26
N GLU A 433 12.52 11.06 35.05
CA GLU A 433 13.44 11.32 36.16
C GLU A 433 14.78 11.89 35.67
N ILE A 434 15.29 11.41 34.53
CA ILE A 434 16.50 11.95 33.89
C ILE A 434 16.31 13.43 33.54
N ILE A 435 15.18 13.81 32.94
CA ILE A 435 14.89 15.21 32.62
C ILE A 435 14.82 16.07 33.90
N GLU A 436 14.21 15.52 34.96
CA GLU A 436 14.12 16.23 36.24
C GLU A 436 15.50 16.40 36.92
N ASP A 437 16.39 15.40 36.82
CA ASP A 437 17.77 15.47 37.31
C ASP A 437 18.58 16.52 36.54
N MET A 438 18.50 16.52 35.21
CA MET A 438 19.13 17.54 34.35
C MET A 438 18.71 18.95 34.80
N ARG A 439 17.42 19.14 35.07
CA ARG A 439 16.88 20.42 35.56
C ARG A 439 17.45 20.82 36.92
N ARG A 440 17.55 19.89 37.87
CA ARG A 440 18.08 20.16 39.21
C ARG A 440 19.55 20.56 39.15
N ARG A 441 20.33 19.89 38.32
CA ARG A 441 21.77 20.13 38.13
C ARG A 441 22.07 21.44 37.39
N MET A 442 21.13 21.96 36.60
CA MET A 442 21.28 23.25 35.90
C MET A 442 21.50 24.43 36.86
N ASP A 443 20.91 24.37 38.06
CA ASP A 443 20.98 25.43 39.07
C ASP A 443 22.22 25.31 39.99
N GLU A 444 23.01 24.23 39.86
CA GLU A 444 24.29 23.99 40.56
C GLU A 444 25.48 24.54 39.76
#